data_AF-A0A7K2ETG1-F1
#
_entry.id   AF-A0A7K2ETG1-F1
#
_cell.length_a   1.000
_cell.length_b   1.000
_cell.length_c   1.000
_cell.angle_alpha   90.00
_cell.angle_beta   90.00
_cell.angle_gamma   90.00
#
_symmetry.space_group_name_H-M   'P 1'
#
loop_
_entity.id
_entity.type
_entity.pdbx_description
1 polymer ?
#
loop_
_entity_poly.entity_id
_entity_poly.type
_entity_poly.pdbx_seq_one_letter_code
_entity_poly.pdbx_strand_id
1 'polypeptide(L)'
;MPLIPEEPQIPESAQGPRVTPAAGRTAPTPRPVPGPRSAATPRPGSPGRGTARPAPPAPRPHPTSAASAAPAAAAAAPAPAPAGRKLQEERSAAQFQLIPAPAGGAIDAAEEAVDLLLDSGRAPGDILVLTTGEQHPWAAHELSFGEAAYWAQHDAGDDVFFARTADVDRCATRSVVVVAVNGDLDEAAARALSGVRERAGALLIVCGEPQTVNSALGAGV
;
A
#
# COMPACT_ATOMS: atom_id res chain seq x y z
N MET A 1 29.18 -21.62 -51.44
CA MET A 1 28.63 -22.95 -51.10
C MET A 1 28.06 -22.86 -49.68
N PRO A 2 26.76 -23.13 -49.47
CA PRO A 2 26.13 -22.96 -48.17
C PRO A 2 26.46 -24.15 -47.25
N LEU A 3 26.81 -23.85 -46.00
CA LEU A 3 26.95 -24.83 -44.92
C LEU A 3 25.67 -24.76 -44.08
N ILE A 4 24.89 -25.83 -44.11
CA ILE A 4 23.74 -26.08 -43.24
C ILE A 4 24.28 -26.69 -41.94
N PRO A 5 23.92 -26.20 -40.75
CA PRO A 5 24.14 -26.94 -39.51
C PRO A 5 23.11 -28.07 -39.42
N GLU A 6 23.59 -29.30 -39.28
CA GLU A 6 22.79 -30.48 -38.94
C GLU A 6 22.29 -30.35 -37.50
N GLU A 7 20.99 -30.25 -37.33
CA GLU A 7 20.32 -30.27 -36.03
C GLU A 7 20.15 -31.75 -35.59
N PRO A 8 20.64 -32.15 -34.40
CA PRO A 8 20.50 -33.53 -33.95
C PRO A 8 19.04 -33.82 -33.56
N GLN A 9 18.42 -34.74 -34.30
CA GLN A 9 17.08 -35.27 -34.01
C GLN A 9 17.08 -35.98 -32.66
N ILE A 10 16.29 -35.45 -31.71
CA ILE A 10 16.06 -36.09 -30.40
C ILE A 10 15.12 -37.29 -30.63
N PRO A 11 15.51 -38.52 -30.28
CA PRO A 11 14.60 -39.65 -30.37
C PRO A 11 13.49 -39.54 -29.30
N GLU A 12 12.27 -39.30 -29.77
CA GLU A 12 11.03 -39.43 -29.00
C GLU A 12 10.76 -40.92 -28.73
N SER A 13 11.27 -41.46 -27.63
CA SER A 13 10.84 -42.76 -27.08
C SER A 13 11.36 -42.99 -25.66
N ALA A 14 10.52 -42.71 -24.68
CA ALA A 14 10.43 -43.51 -23.45
C ALA A 14 9.05 -43.30 -22.82
N GLN A 15 8.02 -43.84 -23.49
CA GLN A 15 6.75 -44.14 -22.85
C GLN A 15 7.02 -45.06 -21.65
N GLY A 16 6.92 -44.48 -20.46
CA GLY A 16 6.96 -45.23 -19.21
C GLY A 16 5.83 -46.26 -19.11
N PRO A 17 5.99 -47.30 -18.30
CA PRO A 17 5.07 -48.42 -18.22
C PRO A 17 3.66 -47.98 -17.81
N ARG A 18 2.69 -48.33 -18.64
CA ARG A 18 1.25 -48.20 -18.39
C ARG A 18 0.89 -48.96 -17.12
N VAL A 19 0.52 -48.25 -16.06
CA VAL A 19 -0.04 -48.85 -14.85
C VAL A 19 -1.45 -49.35 -15.18
N THR A 20 -1.68 -50.65 -15.04
CA THR A 20 -2.98 -51.30 -15.10
C THR A 20 -3.83 -50.88 -13.89
N PRO A 21 -5.11 -50.51 -14.05
CA PRO A 21 -5.95 -50.23 -12.90
C PRO A 21 -6.35 -51.55 -12.24
N ALA A 22 -5.92 -51.74 -10.99
CA ALA A 22 -6.42 -52.80 -10.14
C ALA A 22 -7.88 -52.52 -9.76
N ALA A 23 -8.75 -53.49 -10.03
CA ALA A 23 -10.12 -53.51 -9.54
C ALA A 23 -10.13 -53.69 -8.02
N GLY A 24 -11.00 -52.92 -7.35
CA GLY A 24 -11.43 -53.22 -5.98
C GLY A 24 -10.95 -52.25 -4.91
N ARG A 25 -11.63 -51.10 -4.83
CA ARG A 25 -12.00 -50.45 -3.56
C ARG A 25 -13.03 -49.36 -3.85
N THR A 26 -14.30 -49.67 -3.62
CA THR A 26 -15.37 -48.68 -3.51
C THR A 26 -15.09 -47.80 -2.30
N ALA A 27 -14.53 -46.62 -2.53
CA ALA A 27 -14.52 -45.56 -1.52
C ALA A 27 -15.95 -45.04 -1.33
N PRO A 28 -16.49 -44.97 -0.09
CA PRO A 28 -17.78 -44.36 0.15
C PRO A 28 -17.67 -42.85 -0.08
N THR A 29 -18.43 -42.34 -1.05
CA THR A 29 -18.62 -40.91 -1.26
C THR A 29 -19.13 -40.26 0.05
N PRO A 30 -18.47 -39.22 0.59
CA PRO A 30 -19.01 -38.51 1.75
C PRO A 30 -20.36 -37.89 1.36
N ARG A 31 -21.41 -38.27 2.09
CA ARG A 31 -22.74 -37.68 1.90
C ARG A 31 -22.67 -36.18 2.22
N PRO A 32 -23.37 -35.32 1.46
CA PRO A 32 -23.54 -33.92 1.83
C PRO A 32 -24.20 -33.84 3.20
N VAL A 33 -23.53 -33.21 4.16
CA VAL A 33 -24.14 -32.85 5.45
C VAL A 33 -25.17 -31.74 5.19
N PRO A 34 -26.45 -31.95 5.59
CA PRO A 34 -27.45 -30.88 5.56
C PRO A 34 -27.02 -29.78 6.53
N GLY A 35 -26.57 -28.64 5.99
CA GLY A 35 -26.29 -27.45 6.79
C GLY A 35 -27.54 -26.97 7.54
N PRO A 36 -27.37 -26.35 8.72
CA PRO A 36 -28.49 -25.81 9.47
C PRO A 36 -29.19 -24.71 8.66
N ARG A 37 -30.51 -24.84 8.53
CA ARG A 37 -31.39 -23.85 7.89
C ARG A 37 -31.26 -22.51 8.62
N SER A 38 -30.73 -21.49 7.95
CA SER A 38 -30.85 -20.11 8.42
C SER A 38 -32.31 -19.69 8.30
N ALA A 39 -32.98 -19.59 9.44
CA ALA A 39 -34.34 -19.09 9.53
C ALA A 39 -34.37 -17.61 9.11
N ALA A 40 -35.27 -17.30 8.18
CA ALA A 40 -35.53 -15.94 7.75
C ALA A 40 -36.53 -15.24 8.70
N THR A 41 -36.39 -13.90 8.75
CA THR A 41 -37.37 -12.84 9.06
C THR A 41 -37.61 -12.46 10.54
N PRO A 42 -38.10 -11.22 10.85
CA PRO A 42 -38.45 -10.09 9.97
C PRO A 42 -37.81 -8.73 10.35
N ARG A 43 -37.84 -7.80 9.39
CA ARG A 43 -37.67 -6.34 9.58
C ARG A 43 -39.01 -5.75 10.06
N PRO A 44 -39.04 -4.96 11.15
CA PRO A 44 -40.12 -4.01 11.39
C PRO A 44 -39.63 -2.56 11.27
N GLY A 45 -40.53 -1.70 10.78
CA GLY A 45 -40.25 -0.34 10.30
C GLY A 45 -40.09 0.76 11.35
N SER A 46 -39.74 1.93 10.80
CA SER A 46 -39.72 3.28 11.39
C SER A 46 -41.10 3.73 11.91
N PRO A 47 -41.26 4.70 12.85
CA PRO A 47 -41.10 6.14 12.52
C PRO A 47 -40.70 7.09 13.67
N GLY A 48 -40.18 8.29 13.33
CA GLY A 48 -40.16 9.47 14.23
C GLY A 48 -39.09 10.49 13.81
N ARG A 49 -39.39 11.47 12.95
CA ARG A 49 -39.89 12.83 13.26
C ARG A 49 -39.09 13.61 14.33
N GLY A 50 -38.29 14.56 13.83
CA GLY A 50 -38.23 15.92 14.36
C GLY A 50 -37.08 16.25 15.32
N THR A 51 -36.13 17.06 14.89
CA THR A 51 -36.16 18.50 15.14
C THR A 51 -35.00 19.19 14.41
N ALA A 52 -35.32 20.35 13.85
CA ALA A 52 -34.47 21.15 12.98
C ALA A 52 -33.25 21.71 13.71
N ARG A 53 -32.08 21.66 13.07
CA ARG A 53 -30.91 22.45 13.45
C ARG A 53 -30.93 23.79 12.67
N PRO A 54 -30.80 24.95 13.33
CA PRO A 54 -30.88 26.25 12.65
C PRO A 54 -29.73 26.51 11.67
N ALA A 55 -30.06 27.22 10.59
CA ALA A 55 -29.20 27.66 9.49
C ALA A 55 -28.21 28.79 9.91
N PRO A 56 -27.10 28.97 9.15
CA PRO A 56 -26.15 30.07 9.36
C PRO A 56 -26.69 31.41 8.81
N PRO A 57 -26.28 32.56 9.37
CA PRO A 57 -26.77 33.86 8.91
C PRO A 57 -26.13 34.28 7.58
N ALA A 58 -26.98 34.75 6.66
CA ALA A 58 -26.60 35.40 5.39
C ALA A 58 -26.36 36.92 5.58
N PRO A 59 -25.55 37.56 4.71
CA PRO A 59 -25.04 38.92 4.87
C PRO A 59 -26.05 39.99 4.40
N ARG A 60 -25.93 41.22 4.92
CA ARG A 60 -26.64 42.40 4.39
C ARG A 60 -25.66 43.50 3.94
N PRO A 61 -25.89 44.11 2.77
CA PRO A 61 -25.10 45.24 2.26
C PRO A 61 -25.76 46.58 2.58
N HIS A 62 -24.98 47.67 2.58
CA HIS A 62 -25.47 49.00 2.22
C HIS A 62 -24.34 49.91 1.70
N PRO A 63 -24.62 50.72 0.67
CA PRO A 63 -23.71 51.69 0.07
C PRO A 63 -23.98 53.14 0.54
N THR A 64 -23.01 54.04 0.37
CA THR A 64 -23.16 55.50 0.12
C THR A 64 -21.76 56.16 0.16
N SER A 65 -21.20 56.61 -0.97
CA SER A 65 -21.19 58.01 -1.50
C SER A 65 -20.40 59.00 -0.62
N ALA A 66 -19.50 59.89 -1.06
CA ALA A 66 -18.87 60.27 -2.34
C ALA A 66 -17.75 61.31 -2.04
N ALA A 67 -17.06 61.78 -3.10
CA ALA A 67 -16.18 62.97 -3.25
C ALA A 67 -14.66 62.69 -3.25
N SER A 68 -13.81 63.24 -4.13
CA SER A 68 -13.94 63.97 -5.40
C SER A 68 -12.53 64.11 -6.04
N ALA A 69 -12.48 64.27 -7.37
CA ALA A 69 -11.45 64.94 -8.19
C ALA A 69 -10.03 64.32 -8.45
N ALA A 70 -9.93 63.61 -9.60
CA ALA A 70 -8.97 63.58 -10.73
C ALA A 70 -7.72 64.54 -10.82
N PRO A 71 -6.77 64.38 -11.80
CA PRO A 71 -6.41 63.21 -12.67
C PRO A 71 -4.88 62.96 -12.93
N ALA A 72 -4.61 61.83 -13.62
CA ALA A 72 -3.57 61.55 -14.64
C ALA A 72 -2.09 61.30 -14.25
N ALA A 73 -1.63 60.05 -14.43
CA ALA A 73 -0.50 59.67 -15.30
C ALA A 73 -0.31 58.14 -15.35
N ALA A 74 0.30 57.67 -16.43
CA ALA A 74 0.38 56.30 -16.90
C ALA A 74 1.32 55.36 -16.11
N ALA A 75 1.12 54.05 -16.38
CA ALA A 75 2.12 52.96 -16.43
C ALA A 75 2.26 51.99 -15.24
N ALA A 76 2.28 50.71 -15.63
CA ALA A 76 2.90 49.55 -15.00
C ALA A 76 2.18 48.83 -13.83
N ALA A 77 1.68 47.62 -14.14
CA ALA A 77 1.54 46.50 -13.21
C ALA A 77 2.94 46.08 -12.68
N PRO A 78 3.06 45.43 -11.50
CA PRO A 78 2.52 44.07 -11.27
C PRO A 78 1.82 43.87 -9.92
N ALA A 79 0.87 42.94 -9.91
CA ALA A 79 0.29 42.37 -8.69
C ALA A 79 1.29 41.42 -8.01
N PRO A 80 1.43 41.44 -6.67
CA PRO A 80 2.16 40.39 -5.97
C PRO A 80 1.26 39.14 -5.85
N ALA A 81 1.72 38.03 -6.42
CA ALA A 81 1.12 36.72 -6.20
C ALA A 81 1.38 36.24 -4.75
N PRO A 82 0.37 35.74 -4.01
CA PRO A 82 0.62 35.02 -2.77
C PRO A 82 0.42 33.52 -3.03
N ALA A 83 1.44 32.82 -3.51
CA ALA A 83 1.38 31.37 -3.65
C ALA A 83 2.76 30.76 -3.41
N GLY A 84 2.93 30.11 -2.27
CA GLY A 84 4.15 29.34 -1.99
C GLY A 84 4.34 28.91 -0.55
N ARG A 85 3.71 29.57 0.43
CA ARG A 85 4.02 29.28 1.85
C ARG A 85 3.01 28.39 2.58
N LYS A 86 1.80 28.16 2.05
CA LYS A 86 0.73 27.44 2.76
C LYS A 86 0.66 25.93 2.57
N LEU A 87 1.40 25.33 1.64
CA LEU A 87 1.36 23.87 1.42
C LEU A 87 2.32 23.07 2.31
N GLN A 88 3.24 23.74 3.00
CA GLN A 88 4.28 23.08 3.79
C GLN A 88 3.92 22.93 5.28
N GLU A 89 2.98 23.71 5.78
CA GLU A 89 2.68 23.83 7.22
C GLU A 89 1.65 22.82 7.77
N GLU A 90 1.03 22.00 6.90
CA GLU A 90 0.04 21.00 7.32
C GLU A 90 0.29 19.62 6.69
N ARG A 91 1.55 19.21 6.52
CA ARG A 91 1.82 17.77 6.41
C ARG A 91 1.55 17.16 7.77
N SER A 92 0.30 16.78 8.02
CA SER A 92 -0.09 15.93 9.13
C SER A 92 0.89 14.76 9.14
N ALA A 93 1.70 14.64 10.19
CA ALA A 93 2.69 13.59 10.28
C ALA A 93 1.96 12.24 10.12
N ALA A 94 2.48 11.36 9.27
CA ALA A 94 1.87 10.04 9.07
C ALA A 94 1.60 9.37 10.42
N GLN A 95 0.40 8.81 10.56
CA GLN A 95 0.01 8.01 11.71
C GLN A 95 0.94 6.79 11.79
N PHE A 96 1.36 6.43 12.99
CA PHE A 96 2.20 5.26 13.21
C PHE A 96 1.41 4.15 13.88
N GLN A 97 1.55 2.93 13.38
CA GLN A 97 1.00 1.71 13.96
C GLN A 97 2.09 0.65 14.05
N LEU A 98 2.19 0.00 15.20
CA LEU A 98 3.06 -1.15 15.42
C LEU A 98 2.21 -2.42 15.50
N ILE A 99 2.56 -3.44 14.72
CA ILE A 99 2.02 -4.80 14.80
C ILE A 99 3.13 -5.70 15.37
N PRO A 100 3.01 -6.18 16.62
CA PRO A 100 4.00 -7.06 17.20
C PRO A 100 4.12 -8.37 16.43
N ALA A 101 5.32 -8.68 15.93
CA ALA A 101 5.62 -9.93 15.26
C ALA A 101 7.09 -10.31 15.45
N PRO A 102 7.43 -11.60 15.65
CA PRO A 102 8.82 -12.03 15.63
C PRO A 102 9.40 -11.85 14.22
N ALA A 103 10.73 -11.71 14.11
CA ALA A 103 11.41 -11.48 12.83
C ALA A 103 11.01 -12.51 11.73
N GLY A 104 10.90 -13.79 12.11
CA GLY A 104 10.49 -14.86 11.18
C GLY A 104 9.02 -14.83 10.74
N GLY A 105 8.16 -14.05 11.39
CA GLY A 105 6.74 -13.86 11.03
C GLY A 105 6.39 -12.43 10.65
N ALA A 106 7.39 -11.54 10.52
CA ALA A 106 7.16 -10.14 10.21
C ALA A 106 6.65 -9.93 8.78
N ILE A 107 7.05 -10.79 7.83
CA ILE A 107 6.54 -10.77 6.46
C ILE A 107 5.06 -11.17 6.44
N ASP A 108 4.71 -12.32 7.02
CA ASP A 108 3.32 -12.78 7.09
C ASP A 108 2.42 -11.71 7.76
N ALA A 109 2.88 -11.11 8.86
CA ALA A 109 2.15 -10.03 9.52
C ALA A 109 1.99 -8.77 8.64
N ALA A 110 2.96 -8.48 7.77
CA ALA A 110 2.86 -7.39 6.81
C ALA A 110 1.88 -7.73 5.67
N GLU A 111 1.88 -8.97 5.16
CA GLU A 111 0.92 -9.44 4.15
C GLU A 111 -0.53 -9.36 4.70
N GLU A 112 -0.77 -9.84 5.92
CA GLU A 112 -2.09 -9.73 6.57
C GLU A 112 -2.51 -8.26 6.75
N ALA A 113 -1.57 -7.36 7.06
CA ALA A 113 -1.87 -5.93 7.15
C ALA A 113 -2.22 -5.34 5.77
N VAL A 114 -1.56 -5.78 4.70
CA VAL A 114 -1.89 -5.40 3.32
C VAL A 114 -3.27 -5.89 2.93
N ASP A 115 -3.63 -7.13 3.25
CA ASP A 115 -4.95 -7.69 2.97
C ASP A 115 -6.05 -6.88 3.66
N LEU A 116 -5.90 -6.57 4.95
CA LEU A 116 -6.85 -5.73 5.69
C LEU A 116 -6.98 -4.32 5.09
N LEU A 117 -5.87 -3.75 4.63
CA LEU A 117 -5.85 -2.45 3.97
C LEU A 117 -6.62 -2.50 2.65
N LEU A 118 -6.42 -3.53 1.83
CA LEU A 118 -7.14 -3.73 0.58
C LEU A 118 -8.63 -3.98 0.81
N ASP A 119 -8.99 -4.82 1.78
CA ASP A 119 -10.38 -5.09 2.17
C ASP A 119 -11.11 -3.83 2.67
N SER A 120 -10.37 -2.89 3.27
CA SER A 120 -10.92 -1.59 3.68
C SER A 120 -11.15 -0.61 2.51
N GLY A 121 -10.77 -0.99 1.29
CA GLY A 121 -10.98 -0.22 0.06
C GLY A 121 -9.82 0.71 -0.31
N ARG A 122 -8.64 0.53 0.30
CA ARG A 122 -7.43 1.25 -0.08
C ARG A 122 -6.97 0.82 -1.47
N ALA A 123 -6.56 1.77 -2.31
CA ALA A 123 -6.03 1.42 -3.62
C ALA A 123 -4.69 0.67 -3.48
N PRO A 124 -4.47 -0.43 -4.25
CA PRO A 124 -3.20 -1.16 -4.25
C PRO A 124 -1.99 -0.25 -4.52
N GLY A 125 -2.12 0.61 -5.53
CA GLY A 125 -1.16 1.64 -5.91
C GLY A 125 -0.77 2.61 -4.79
N ASP A 126 -1.57 2.73 -3.73
CA ASP A 126 -1.23 3.57 -2.59
C ASP A 126 -0.37 2.82 -1.55
N ILE A 127 -0.09 1.52 -1.73
CA ILE A 127 0.63 0.64 -0.79
C ILE A 127 2.06 0.37 -1.22
N LEU A 128 2.99 0.66 -0.31
CA LEU A 128 4.40 0.25 -0.39
C LEU A 128 4.69 -0.69 0.78
N VAL A 129 5.24 -1.87 0.49
CA VAL A 129 5.70 -2.83 1.48
C VAL A 129 7.23 -2.86 1.46
N LEU A 130 7.86 -2.71 2.61
CA LEU A 130 9.31 -2.70 2.76
C LEU A 130 9.77 -3.83 3.69
N THR A 131 10.84 -4.53 3.32
CA THR A 131 11.51 -5.48 4.21
C THR A 131 12.88 -4.96 4.63
N THR A 132 13.27 -5.18 5.89
CA THR A 132 14.57 -4.72 6.41
C THR A 132 15.70 -5.72 6.17
N GLY A 133 15.38 -7.01 6.18
CA GLY A 133 16.32 -8.12 5.98
C GLY A 133 16.20 -8.71 4.59
N GLU A 134 15.80 -9.99 4.53
CA GLU A 134 15.56 -10.70 3.27
C GLU A 134 14.46 -10.03 2.46
N GLN A 135 14.55 -10.15 1.15
CA GLN A 135 13.53 -9.61 0.25
C GLN A 135 12.23 -10.41 0.34
N HIS A 136 11.11 -9.74 0.14
CA HIS A 136 9.80 -10.39 0.03
C HIS A 136 9.81 -11.48 -1.07
N PRO A 137 9.26 -12.69 -0.84
CA PRO A 137 9.31 -13.79 -1.81
C PRO A 137 8.73 -13.43 -3.18
N TRP A 138 7.63 -12.68 -3.20
CA TRP A 138 7.04 -12.17 -4.44
C TRP A 138 7.98 -11.22 -5.19
N ALA A 139 8.57 -10.24 -4.50
CA ALA A 139 9.53 -9.30 -5.11
C ALA A 139 10.75 -10.02 -5.67
N ALA A 140 11.27 -11.03 -4.96
CA ALA A 140 12.39 -11.84 -5.42
C ALA A 140 12.04 -12.61 -6.72
N HIS A 141 10.82 -13.11 -6.82
CA HIS A 141 10.33 -13.76 -8.04
C HIS A 141 10.21 -12.78 -9.21
N GLU A 142 9.56 -11.64 -9.00
CA GLU A 142 9.36 -10.63 -10.05
C GLU A 142 10.68 -10.05 -10.57
N LEU A 143 11.63 -9.76 -9.67
CA LEU A 143 12.96 -9.29 -10.04
C LEU A 143 13.74 -10.30 -10.90
N SER A 144 13.44 -11.59 -10.79
CA SER A 144 14.07 -12.62 -11.62
C SER A 144 13.74 -12.47 -13.11
N PHE A 145 12.64 -11.78 -13.44
CA PHE A 145 12.28 -11.44 -14.82
C PHE A 145 12.91 -10.14 -15.34
N GLY A 146 13.56 -9.37 -14.47
CA GLY A 146 14.36 -8.22 -14.84
C GLY A 146 14.06 -6.97 -14.01
N GLU A 147 15.12 -6.37 -13.47
CA GLU A 147 15.03 -5.19 -12.60
C GLU A 147 14.34 -3.99 -13.27
N ALA A 148 14.67 -3.69 -14.53
CA ALA A 148 14.09 -2.52 -15.21
C ALA A 148 12.56 -2.64 -15.35
N ALA A 149 12.05 -3.84 -15.69
CA ALA A 149 10.62 -4.09 -15.79
C ALA A 149 9.94 -4.01 -14.42
N TYR A 150 10.57 -4.57 -13.38
CA TYR A 150 10.07 -4.53 -12.01
C TYR A 150 9.88 -3.10 -11.50
N TRP A 151 10.90 -2.25 -11.64
CA TRP A 151 10.80 -0.87 -11.16
C TRP A 151 9.87 0.00 -12.01
N ALA A 152 9.63 -0.35 -13.28
CA ALA A 152 8.60 0.31 -14.06
C ALA A 152 7.19 0.08 -13.48
N GLN A 153 6.95 -1.04 -12.76
CA GLN A 153 5.68 -1.27 -12.04
C GLN A 153 5.52 -0.29 -10.87
N HIS A 154 6.61 0.04 -10.18
CA HIS A 154 6.59 1.06 -9.13
C HIS A 154 6.20 2.42 -9.68
N ASP A 155 6.77 2.80 -10.82
CA ASP A 155 6.48 4.08 -11.49
C ASP A 155 5.05 4.13 -12.05
N ALA A 156 4.50 3.00 -12.51
CA ALA A 156 3.11 2.89 -12.94
C ALA A 156 2.13 3.12 -11.77
N GLY A 157 2.46 2.60 -10.59
CA GLY A 157 1.66 2.83 -9.38
C GLY A 157 0.27 2.19 -9.40
N ASP A 158 0.09 1.13 -10.20
CA ASP A 158 -1.20 0.45 -10.34
C ASP A 158 -1.44 -0.63 -9.26
N ASP A 159 -0.37 -1.17 -8.68
CA ASP A 159 -0.40 -2.29 -7.72
C ASP A 159 0.41 -2.00 -6.45
N VAL A 160 0.26 -2.89 -5.45
CA VAL A 160 1.11 -2.95 -4.26
C VAL A 160 2.54 -3.16 -4.69
N PHE A 161 3.44 -2.29 -4.26
CA PHE A 161 4.86 -2.42 -4.57
C PHE A 161 5.64 -2.92 -3.36
N PHE A 162 6.57 -3.83 -3.61
CA PHE A 162 7.42 -4.43 -2.59
C PHE A 162 8.86 -3.99 -2.83
N ALA A 163 9.60 -3.64 -1.78
CA ALA A 163 11.02 -3.34 -1.90
C ALA A 163 11.75 -3.65 -0.60
N ARG A 164 13.07 -3.51 -0.61
CA ARG A 164 13.84 -3.50 0.63
C ARG A 164 14.01 -2.07 1.11
N THR A 165 14.19 -1.89 2.42
CA THR A 165 14.51 -0.57 2.97
C THR A 165 15.84 0.00 2.45
N ALA A 166 16.76 -0.86 1.99
CA ALA A 166 17.97 -0.43 1.31
C ALA A 166 17.71 0.34 0.01
N ASP A 167 16.56 0.12 -0.63
CA ASP A 167 16.16 0.76 -1.88
C ASP A 167 15.11 1.88 -1.64
N VAL A 168 14.94 2.31 -0.38
CA VAL A 168 13.94 3.32 0.02
C VAL A 168 14.14 4.67 -0.68
N ASP A 169 15.38 4.99 -1.05
CA ASP A 169 15.72 6.22 -1.77
C ASP A 169 15.21 6.24 -3.22
N ARG A 170 15.02 5.05 -3.81
CA ARG A 170 14.40 4.89 -5.14
C ARG A 170 12.87 4.88 -5.07
N CYS A 171 12.32 4.53 -3.91
CA CYS A 171 10.87 4.45 -3.72
C CYS A 171 10.24 5.85 -3.66
N ALA A 172 9.20 6.04 -4.45
CA ALA A 172 8.31 7.20 -4.37
C ALA A 172 7.45 7.13 -3.09
N THR A 173 7.00 8.29 -2.61
CA THR A 173 6.08 8.37 -1.47
C THR A 173 4.75 7.72 -1.80
N ARG A 174 4.18 6.97 -0.86
CA ARG A 174 2.84 6.37 -0.98
C ARG A 174 1.97 6.72 0.21
N SER A 175 0.65 6.64 0.06
CA SER A 175 -0.28 7.01 1.14
C SER A 175 -0.06 6.18 2.40
N VAL A 176 0.19 4.87 2.26
CA VAL A 176 0.66 4.06 3.39
C VAL A 176 1.83 3.16 3.05
N VAL A 177 2.72 3.04 4.03
CA VAL A 177 3.91 2.19 3.99
C VAL A 177 3.77 1.12 5.08
N VAL A 178 3.99 -0.13 4.72
CA VAL A 178 4.05 -1.27 5.63
C VAL A 178 5.49 -1.76 5.67
N VAL A 179 6.07 -1.94 6.85
CA VAL A 179 7.46 -2.41 6.99
C VAL A 179 7.49 -3.71 7.77
N ALA A 180 8.07 -4.75 7.19
CA ALA A 180 8.41 -5.98 7.89
C ALA A 180 9.86 -5.91 8.41
N VAL A 181 10.02 -5.91 9.73
CA VAL A 181 11.34 -6.01 10.38
C VAL A 181 11.72 -7.48 10.51
N ASN A 182 12.12 -8.06 9.39
CA ASN A 182 12.29 -9.51 9.19
C ASN A 182 13.73 -10.00 9.38
N GLY A 183 14.48 -9.35 10.27
CA GLY A 183 15.85 -9.72 10.59
C GLY A 183 16.46 -8.74 11.59
N ASP A 184 17.71 -8.98 11.94
CA ASP A 184 18.47 -8.06 12.77
C ASP A 184 18.67 -6.72 12.04
N LEU A 185 18.47 -5.62 12.77
CA LEU A 185 18.72 -4.28 12.23
C LEU A 185 20.20 -3.92 12.42
N ASP A 186 20.96 -3.93 11.33
CA ASP A 186 22.25 -3.25 11.31
C ASP A 186 22.07 -1.72 11.31
N GLU A 187 23.17 -0.98 11.42
CA GLU A 187 23.13 0.49 11.50
C GLU A 187 22.52 1.12 10.23
N ALA A 188 22.69 0.50 9.06
CA ALA A 188 22.14 0.99 7.80
C ALA A 188 20.62 0.76 7.75
N ALA A 189 20.16 -0.43 8.10
CA ALA A 189 18.75 -0.81 8.18
C ALA A 189 18.00 0.02 9.24
N ALA A 190 18.62 0.28 10.40
CA ALA A 190 18.05 1.13 11.43
C ALA A 190 17.88 2.59 10.96
N ARG A 191 18.89 3.16 10.27
CA ARG A 191 18.75 4.48 9.64
C ARG A 191 17.67 4.51 8.56
N ALA A 192 17.64 3.50 7.70
CA ALA A 192 16.63 3.40 6.65
C ALA A 192 15.21 3.30 7.24
N LEU A 193 15.03 2.51 8.30
CA LEU A 193 13.76 2.39 9.03
C LEU A 193 13.33 3.73 9.65
N SER A 194 14.26 4.51 10.18
CA SER A 194 13.97 5.87 10.68
C SER A 194 13.52 6.81 9.55
N GLY A 195 14.15 6.71 8.38
CA GLY A 195 13.83 7.50 7.19
C GLY A 195 12.52 7.10 6.48
N VAL A 196 12.02 5.88 6.69
CA VAL A 196 10.80 5.37 6.05
C VAL A 196 9.57 6.25 6.31
N ARG A 197 9.52 6.95 7.45
CA ARG A 197 8.39 7.85 7.76
C ARG A 197 8.19 8.92 6.68
N GLU A 198 9.24 9.33 5.98
CA GLU A 198 9.15 10.29 4.88
C GLU A 198 8.49 9.72 3.62
N ARG A 199 8.41 8.39 3.49
CA ARG A 199 7.73 7.70 2.38
C ARG A 199 6.24 7.49 2.64
N ALA A 200 5.79 7.61 3.89
CA ALA A 200 4.39 7.48 4.27
C ALA A 200 3.67 8.83 4.26
N GLY A 201 2.65 8.96 3.42
CA GLY A 201 1.82 10.17 3.34
C GLY A 201 0.76 10.28 4.43
N ALA A 202 0.19 9.15 4.86
CA ALA A 202 -0.92 9.09 5.81
C ALA A 202 -0.70 8.08 6.94
N LEU A 203 -0.20 6.87 6.64
CA LEU A 203 -0.02 5.81 7.63
C LEU A 203 1.29 5.05 7.41
N LEU A 204 1.97 4.75 8.52
CA LEU A 204 3.13 3.87 8.59
C LEU A 204 2.77 2.72 9.53
N ILE A 205 2.75 1.51 9.00
CA ILE A 205 2.61 0.28 9.76
C ILE A 205 3.97 -0.40 9.84
N VAL A 206 4.42 -0.78 11.03
CA VAL A 206 5.64 -1.57 11.20
C VAL A 206 5.28 -2.89 11.88
N CYS A 207 5.61 -3.99 11.22
CA CYS A 207 5.45 -5.36 11.68
C CYS A 207 6.80 -5.86 12.19
N GLY A 208 6.93 -6.09 13.49
CA GLY A 208 8.20 -6.50 14.07
C GLY A 208 8.23 -6.48 15.60
N GLU A 209 9.39 -6.82 16.16
CA GLU A 209 9.59 -6.84 17.61
C GLU A 209 9.52 -5.42 18.20
N PRO A 210 8.63 -5.14 19.16
CA PRO A 210 8.41 -3.79 19.69
C PRO A 210 9.68 -3.10 20.19
N GLN A 211 10.55 -3.85 20.89
CA GLN A 211 11.81 -3.33 21.43
C GLN A 211 12.76 -2.90 20.30
N THR A 212 12.89 -3.72 19.26
CA THR A 212 13.72 -3.45 18.09
C THR A 212 13.22 -2.21 17.34
N VAL A 213 11.91 -2.13 17.09
CA VAL A 213 11.28 -1.00 16.39
C VAL A 213 11.42 0.30 17.18
N ASN A 214 11.11 0.29 18.48
CA ASN A 214 11.18 1.48 19.32
C ASN A 214 12.62 2.01 19.45
N SER A 215 13.60 1.10 19.51
CA SER A 215 15.02 1.46 19.55
C SER A 215 15.45 2.15 18.25
N ALA A 216 15.04 1.62 17.09
CA ALA A 216 15.39 2.19 15.79
C ALA A 216 14.69 3.52 15.49
N LEU A 217 13.46 3.70 15.98
CA LEU A 217 12.69 4.94 15.80
C LEU A 217 13.01 6.02 16.85
N GLY A 218 13.94 5.75 17.78
CA GLY A 218 14.36 6.71 18.80
C GLY A 218 13.30 6.97 19.88
N ALA A 219 12.33 6.07 20.06
CA ALA A 219 11.28 6.16 21.08
C ALA A 219 11.73 5.63 22.46
N GLY A 220 13.03 5.47 22.67
CA GLY A 220 13.61 4.81 23.84
C GLY A 220 14.76 5.57 24.48
N VAL A 221 14.50 6.80 24.96
CA VAL A 221 15.14 7.42 26.15
C VAL A 221 14.15 8.38 26.79
#